data_AF-A0A5C0SJH0-F1
#
_entry.id   AF-A0A5C0SJH0-F1
#
_cell.length_a   1.000
_cell.length_b   1.000
_cell.length_c   1.000
_cell.angle_alpha   90.00
_cell.angle_beta   90.00
_cell.angle_gamma   90.00
#
_symmetry.space_group_name_H-M   'P 1'
#
loop_
_entity.id
_entity.type
_entity.pdbx_description
1 polymer ?
#
loop_
_entity_poly.entity_id
_entity_poly.type
_entity_poly.pdbx_seq_one_letter_code
_entity_poly.pdbx_strand_id
1 'polypeptide(L)'
;MRKGSVKEVLAKLKYDPREDEGEYYVIIEHRGAYGDVKKIPVEMIELGHGYFFVGDAQIPYHRILRVVRKDGKVIWETRKDRRGESD
;
A
#
# COMPACT_ATOMS: atom_id res chain seq x y z
N MET A 1 18.88 -4.88 0.18
CA MET A 1 18.15 -3.68 0.67
C MET A 1 17.03 -4.12 1.60
N ARG A 2 17.04 -3.71 2.87
CA ARG A 2 15.81 -3.77 3.67
C ARG A 2 14.80 -2.88 2.94
N LYS A 3 13.74 -3.46 2.34
CA LYS A 3 12.60 -2.65 1.88
C LYS A 3 12.14 -1.88 3.12
N GLY A 4 12.15 -0.55 3.07
CA GLY A 4 11.66 0.29 4.16
C GLY A 4 10.26 -0.15 4.58
N SER A 5 9.81 0.29 5.75
CA SER A 5 8.43 0.03 6.15
C SER A 5 7.47 0.58 5.09
N VAL A 6 6.29 -0.04 4.92
CA VAL A 6 5.31 0.48 3.94
C VAL A 6 4.92 1.94 4.24
N LYS A 7 4.98 2.34 5.52
CA LYS A 7 4.79 3.72 5.94
C LYS A 7 5.86 4.65 5.38
N GLU A 8 7.14 4.27 5.43
CA GLU A 8 8.24 5.04 4.84
C GLU A 8 8.09 5.15 3.32
N VAL A 9 7.68 4.07 2.66
CA VAL A 9 7.41 4.09 1.21
C VAL A 9 6.30 5.08 0.90
N LEU A 10 5.14 4.99 1.59
CA LEU A 10 4.04 5.91 1.36
C LEU A 10 4.39 7.36 1.70
N ALA A 11 5.15 7.60 2.78
CA ALA A 11 5.62 8.93 3.13
C ALA A 11 6.51 9.51 2.04
N LYS A 12 7.39 8.70 1.43
CA LYS A 12 8.18 9.14 0.28
C LYS A 12 7.28 9.52 -0.89
N LEU A 13 6.30 8.67 -1.25
CA LEU A 13 5.41 8.94 -2.38
C LEU A 13 4.54 10.19 -2.18
N LYS A 14 4.16 10.49 -0.93
CA LYS A 14 3.33 11.65 -0.54
C LYS A 14 4.09 12.98 -0.48
N TYR A 15 5.36 12.95 -0.09
CA TYR A 15 6.07 14.16 0.33
C TYR A 15 7.39 14.41 -0.41
N ASP A 16 7.92 13.45 -1.17
CA ASP A 16 9.10 13.68 -2.02
C ASP A 16 8.66 14.40 -3.31
N PRO A 17 9.15 15.62 -3.60
CA PRO A 17 8.71 16.40 -4.76
C PRO A 17 9.10 15.77 -6.12
N ARG A 18 9.91 14.71 -6.10
CA ARG A 18 10.27 13.94 -7.30
C ARG A 18 9.28 12.80 -7.60
N GLU A 19 8.37 12.53 -6.68
CA GLU A 19 7.33 11.52 -6.82
C GLU A 19 5.99 12.22 -7.10
N ASP A 20 5.15 11.55 -7.90
CA ASP A 20 3.76 11.95 -8.12
C ASP A 20 2.86 10.88 -7.49
N GLU A 21 2.20 11.19 -6.37
CA GLU A 21 1.32 10.26 -5.67
C GLU A 21 0.15 9.77 -6.53
N GLY A 22 -0.27 10.55 -7.53
CA GLY A 22 -1.31 10.17 -8.49
C GLY A 22 -0.93 8.95 -9.31
N GLU A 23 0.37 8.62 -9.42
CA GLU A 23 0.87 7.49 -10.21
C GLU A 23 0.88 6.15 -9.46
N TYR A 24 0.43 6.12 -8.21
CA TYR A 24 0.53 4.95 -7.35
C TYR A 24 -0.82 4.54 -6.77
N TYR A 25 -0.96 3.24 -6.53
CA TYR A 25 -2.06 2.69 -5.74
C TYR A 25 -1.53 1.60 -4.78
N VAL A 26 -2.25 1.42 -3.67
CA VAL A 26 -2.01 0.30 -2.75
C VAL A 26 -3.03 -0.80 -2.99
N ILE A 27 -2.60 -2.04 -2.82
CA ILE A 27 -3.48 -3.21 -2.77
C ILE A 27 -3.60 -3.60 -1.30
N ILE A 28 -4.82 -3.65 -0.77
CA ILE A 28 -5.08 -4.05 0.62
C ILE A 28 -5.92 -5.32 0.71
N GLU A 29 -5.71 -6.08 1.79
CA GLU A 29 -6.59 -7.17 2.20
C GLU A 29 -7.90 -6.60 2.81
N HIS A 30 -9.04 -7.03 2.29
CA HIS A 30 -10.38 -6.60 2.71
C HIS A 30 -11.04 -7.63 3.64
N ARG A 31 -11.72 -7.16 4.70
CA ARG A 31 -12.42 -8.02 5.67
C ARG A 31 -13.85 -8.30 5.20
N GLY A 32 -13.99 -9.19 4.22
CA GLY A 32 -15.29 -9.60 3.68
C GLY A 32 -15.29 -11.01 3.10
N ALA A 33 -14.15 -11.46 2.58
CA ALA A 33 -13.87 -12.84 2.19
C ALA A 33 -12.34 -13.05 2.19
N TYR A 34 -11.86 -14.25 2.49
CA TYR A 34 -10.44 -14.58 2.36
C TYR A 34 -10.00 -14.37 0.90
N GLY A 35 -9.01 -13.51 0.67
CA GLY A 35 -8.49 -13.21 -0.68
C GLY A 35 -9.15 -12.02 -1.40
N ASP A 36 -10.14 -11.35 -0.80
CA ASP A 36 -10.68 -10.12 -1.38
C ASP A 36 -9.68 -8.96 -1.22
N VAL A 37 -9.29 -8.35 -2.34
CA VAL A 37 -8.30 -7.27 -2.37
C VAL A 37 -8.90 -6.00 -2.96
N LYS A 38 -8.60 -4.85 -2.34
CA LYS A 38 -9.01 -3.54 -2.85
C LYS A 38 -7.82 -2.73 -3.31
N LYS A 39 -7.98 -2.03 -4.44
CA LYS A 39 -7.05 -1.02 -4.93
C LYS A 39 -7.46 0.35 -4.41
N ILE A 40 -6.53 1.08 -3.81
CA ILE A 40 -6.76 2.43 -3.27
C ILE A 40 -5.69 3.36 -3.86
N PRO A 41 -6.06 4.40 -4.62
CA PRO A 41 -5.11 5.41 -5.09
C PRO A 41 -4.36 6.07 -3.92
N VAL A 42 -3.06 6.32 -4.08
CA VAL A 42 -2.26 6.92 -3.00
C VAL A 42 -2.71 8.36 -2.71
N GLU A 43 -3.12 9.12 -3.72
CA GLU A 43 -3.69 10.47 -3.57
C GLU A 43 -4.89 10.54 -2.60
N MET A 44 -5.66 9.45 -2.45
CA MET A 44 -6.82 9.39 -1.54
C MET A 44 -6.44 9.08 -0.09
N ILE A 45 -5.17 8.79 0.17
CA ILE A 45 -4.70 8.31 1.47
C ILE A 45 -4.30 9.49 2.35
N GLU A 46 -4.63 9.47 3.63
CA GLU A 46 -4.00 10.36 4.62
C GLU A 46 -3.17 9.55 5.60
N LEU A 47 -1.90 9.92 5.80
CA LEU A 47 -0.97 9.13 6.62
C LEU A 47 -1.16 9.42 8.11
N GLY A 48 -1.43 8.37 8.88
CA GLY A 48 -1.43 8.38 10.33
C GLY A 48 -0.21 7.66 10.92
N HIS A 49 -0.15 7.58 12.25
CA HIS A 49 0.99 7.00 12.96
C HIS A 49 1.13 5.49 12.73
N GLY A 50 0.05 4.72 12.94
CA GLY A 50 0.01 3.25 12.79
C GLY A 50 -1.04 2.74 11.79
N TYR A 51 -1.72 3.67 11.12
CA TYR A 51 -2.79 3.45 10.15
C TYR A 51 -2.75 4.60 9.14
N PHE A 52 -3.60 4.50 8.13
CA PHE A 52 -3.91 5.58 7.20
C PHE A 52 -5.42 5.73 7.03
N PHE A 53 -5.87 6.86 6.52
CA PHE A 53 -7.29 7.12 6.25
C PHE A 53 -7.57 7.14 4.76
N VAL A 54 -8.82 6.79 4.40
CA VAL A 54 -9.40 6.99 3.07
C VAL A 54 -10.82 7.50 3.29
N GLY A 55 -11.02 8.82 3.16
CA GLY A 55 -12.19 9.48 3.72
C GLY A 55 -12.28 9.18 5.23
N ASP A 56 -13.45 8.75 5.72
CA ASP A 56 -13.68 8.44 7.13
C ASP A 56 -13.15 7.05 7.57
N ALA A 57 -12.67 6.24 6.62
CA ALA A 57 -12.25 4.87 6.91
C ALA A 57 -10.79 4.82 7.41
N GLN A 58 -10.60 4.34 8.64
CA GLN A 58 -9.27 4.06 9.20
C GLN A 58 -8.78 2.65 8.84
N ILE A 59 -7.61 2.56 8.19
CA ILE A 59 -7.06 1.31 7.67
C ILE A 59 -5.63 1.10 8.20
N PRO A 60 -5.35 -0.02 8.91
CA PRO A 60 -4.00 -0.31 9.38
C PRO A 60 -3.02 -0.62 8.24
N TYR A 61 -1.77 -0.14 8.36
CA TYR A 61 -0.72 -0.39 7.36
C TYR A 61 -0.44 -1.88 7.11
N HIS A 62 -0.60 -2.73 8.12
CA HIS A 62 -0.36 -4.19 7.98
C HIS A 62 -1.33 -4.89 7.01
N ARG A 63 -2.40 -4.21 6.59
CA ARG A 63 -3.33 -4.71 5.57
C ARG A 63 -2.83 -4.45 4.14
N ILE A 64 -1.83 -3.58 3.95
CA ILE A 64 -1.25 -3.35 2.63
C ILE A 64 -0.46 -4.58 2.21
N LEU A 65 -0.84 -5.13 1.06
CA LEU A 65 -0.18 -6.23 0.41
C LEU A 65 0.90 -5.73 -0.55
N ARG A 66 0.58 -4.72 -1.37
CA ARG A 66 1.50 -4.15 -2.37
C ARG A 66 1.31 -2.64 -2.51
N VAL A 67 2.38 -1.95 -2.90
CA VAL A 67 2.37 -0.60 -3.44
C VAL A 67 2.84 -0.71 -4.88
N VAL A 68 2.00 -0.26 -5.82
CA VAL A 68 2.19 -0.49 -7.25
C VAL A 68 2.05 0.83 -7.99
N ARG A 69 2.94 1.08 -8.94
CA ARG A 69 2.84 2.20 -9.87
C ARG A 69 1.92 1.81 -11.03
N LYS A 70 1.22 2.77 -11.64
CA LYS A 70 0.29 2.51 -12.76
C LYS A 70 0.92 1.79 -13.95
N ASP A 71 2.24 1.94 -14.15
CA ASP A 71 3.02 1.19 -15.16
C ASP A 71 3.21 -0.31 -14.83
N GLY A 72 2.68 -0.78 -13.71
CA GLY A 72 2.78 -2.17 -13.25
C GLY A 72 3.98 -2.44 -12.34
N LYS A 73 4.87 -1.48 -12.13
CA LYS A 73 6.05 -1.66 -11.28
C LYS A 73 5.66 -1.78 -9.81
N VAL A 74 6.04 -2.89 -9.18
CA VAL A 74 5.88 -3.09 -7.73
C VAL A 74 6.98 -2.34 -6.99
N ILE A 75 6.58 -1.31 -6.23
CA ILE A 75 7.47 -0.48 -5.42
C ILE A 75 7.75 -1.15 -4.08
N TRP A 76 6.72 -1.76 -3.50
CA TRP A 76 6.80 -2.44 -2.22
C TRP A 76 5.80 -3.59 -2.16
N GLU A 77 6.14 -4.64 -1.41
CA GLU A 77 5.24 -5.76 -1.16
C GLU A 77 5.48 -6.34 0.23
N THR A 78 4.42 -6.86 0.86
CA THR A 78 4.50 -7.56 2.13
C THR A 78 5.08 -8.95 1.96
N ARG A 79 5.70 -9.50 3.01
CA ARG A 79 6.21 -10.88 2.99
C ARG A 79 5.11 -11.94 3.03
N LYS A 80 3.88 -11.58 3.41
CA LYS A 80 2.74 -12.51 3.43
C LYS A 80 2.41 -13.03 2.02
N ASP A 81 2.56 -12.18 1.02
CA ASP A 81 2.16 -12.47 -0.36
C ASP A 81 3.14 -13.41 -1.09
N ARG A 82 4.37 -13.53 -0.61
CA ARG A 82 5.38 -14.45 -1.16
C ARG A 82 5.15 -15.92 -0.81
N ARG A 83 4.19 -16.23 0.08
CA ARG A 83 3.94 -17.59 0.56
C ARG A 83 2.81 -18.32 -0.18
N GLY A 84 2.20 -17.70 -1.18
CA GLY A 84 1.13 -18.30 -1.98
C GLY A 84 1.56 -19.00 -3.28
N GLU A 85 2.87 -19.11 -3.57
CA GLU A 85 3.42 -19.78 -4.75
C GLU A 85 4.13 -21.11 -4.41
N SER A 86 3.81 -21.73 -3.27
CA SER A 86 4.26 -23.08 -2.96
C SER A 86 3.11 -23.88 -2.35
N ASP A 87 2.82 -25.00 -3.01
CA ASP A 87 1.79 -26.04 -2.81
C ASP A 87 0.40 -25.81 -3.44
#